data_AF-A0A5C7I9Q8-F1
#
_entry.id   AF-A0A5C7I9Q8-F1
#
_cell.length_a   1.000
_cell.length_b   1.000
_cell.length_c   1.000
_cell.angle_alpha   90.00
_cell.angle_beta   90.00
_cell.angle_gamma   90.00
#
_symmetry.space_group_name_H-M   'P 1'
#
loop_
_entity.id
_entity.type
_entity.pdbx_description
1 polymer ?
#
loop_
_entity_poly.entity_id
_entity_poly.type
_entity_poly.pdbx_seq_one_letter_code
_entity_poly.pdbx_strand_id
1 'polypeptide(L)'
;MWRSSATSFLVGRLTRLGTVRVQTLYPSYNAMSQILIPNQTIGKHMSTLEGQCNNQVTNATSVQKHQIGENVARKEKIKFLVTTLLDLKDSKEAVYGALDAWVAWEPNFPIVSLKRALLMLEKEEQWHRIVQVIKWMLSKGQGSTMGTHGQLIRALDKDHRAEEAHEFWVKKIGTDLHSVPWQMCKSMISIYYRNNMLERLVKLFKGLEAYDRKPPEKSIVQKVADAYQMLGLLEEKERVLEKYKDLFTETGKGRHKMSKRALSKNKKNSGHKKDANGTDAVDEIQ
;
A
#
# COMPACT_ATOMS: atom_id res chain seq x y z
N MET A 1 15.91 -32.43 38.24
CA MET A 1 15.63 -32.33 36.79
C MET A 1 16.05 -30.95 36.31
N TRP A 2 17.03 -30.91 35.42
CA TRP A 2 17.64 -29.70 34.89
C TRP A 2 16.81 -29.14 33.74
N ARG A 3 16.63 -27.82 33.66
CA ARG A 3 16.51 -27.07 32.40
C ARG A 3 17.20 -25.71 32.51
N SER A 4 17.91 -25.41 31.44
CA SER A 4 19.12 -24.59 31.36
C SER A 4 18.90 -23.09 31.29
N SER A 5 19.94 -22.40 31.75
CA SER A 5 20.25 -20.98 31.61
C SER A 5 20.68 -20.64 30.18
N ALA A 6 19.95 -19.77 29.49
CA ALA A 6 20.41 -18.93 28.37
C ALA A 6 19.25 -18.08 27.83
N THR A 7 19.11 -16.84 28.31
CA THR A 7 18.49 -15.67 27.63
C THR A 7 18.40 -14.49 28.60
N SER A 8 19.54 -13.88 28.94
CA SER A 8 19.57 -12.61 29.68
C SER A 8 20.70 -11.68 29.23
N PHE A 9 20.98 -11.68 27.92
CA PHE A 9 21.77 -10.62 27.31
C PHE A 9 20.89 -9.90 26.29
N LEU A 10 20.97 -8.56 26.29
CA LEU A 10 20.19 -7.57 25.52
C LEU A 10 19.10 -6.79 26.29
N VAL A 11 19.28 -6.60 27.60
CA VAL A 11 18.74 -5.43 28.31
C VAL A 11 19.87 -4.82 29.13
N GLY A 12 20.59 -3.86 28.55
CA GLY A 12 21.67 -3.19 29.27
C GLY A 12 22.67 -2.47 28.39
N ARG A 13 22.23 -1.44 27.65
CA ARG A 13 23.08 -0.33 27.19
C ARG A 13 22.24 0.75 26.50
N LEU A 14 21.44 1.49 27.29
CA LEU A 14 21.03 2.85 26.90
C LEU A 14 20.66 3.75 28.10
N THR A 15 21.45 3.69 29.17
CA THR A 15 21.36 4.67 30.26
C THR A 15 22.75 4.99 30.78
N ARG A 16 23.50 5.81 30.04
CA ARG A 16 24.55 6.70 30.57
C ARG A 16 25.11 7.58 29.46
N LEU A 17 24.64 8.82 29.43
CA LEU A 17 25.22 10.06 28.90
C LEU A 17 24.04 11.02 28.85
N GLY A 18 23.79 11.84 29.86
CA GLY A 18 24.68 12.91 30.27
C GLY A 18 24.00 14.22 29.86
N THR A 19 23.19 14.76 30.77
CA THR A 19 22.52 16.05 30.69
C THR A 19 23.52 17.17 30.40
N VAL A 20 23.36 17.87 29.27
CA VAL A 20 23.87 19.23 29.10
C VAL A 20 22.74 20.09 28.59
N ARG A 21 22.34 21.04 29.44
CA ARG A 21 21.34 22.08 29.19
C ARG A 21 22.04 23.21 28.42
N VAL A 22 21.54 23.55 27.24
CA VAL A 22 21.82 24.85 26.60
C VAL A 22 20.49 25.41 26.08
N GLN A 23 20.02 26.48 26.72
CA GLN A 23 19.03 27.40 26.18
C GLN A 23 19.79 28.48 25.42
N THR A 24 19.41 28.75 24.16
CA THR A 24 19.23 30.13 23.64
C THR A 24 18.61 30.14 22.24
N LEU A 25 17.50 30.89 22.16
CA LEU A 25 16.89 31.68 21.08
C LEU A 25 17.06 31.33 19.58
N TYR A 26 15.92 31.37 18.88
CA TYR A 26 15.78 31.58 17.43
C TYR A 26 16.45 32.88 16.94
N PRO A 27 16.96 32.89 15.70
CA PRO A 27 16.34 33.77 14.69
C PRO A 27 16.29 33.22 13.24
N SER A 28 15.49 33.92 12.45
CA SER A 28 15.00 33.72 11.08
C SER A 28 15.94 34.10 9.92
N TYR A 29 15.70 33.47 8.76
CA TYR A 29 15.85 33.87 7.34
C TYR A 29 17.09 34.63 6.77
N ASN A 30 17.59 34.04 5.67
CA ASN A 30 18.27 34.60 4.48
C ASN A 30 19.61 35.35 4.62
N ALA A 31 20.68 34.79 4.04
CA ALA A 31 21.58 35.51 3.10
C ALA A 31 22.57 34.54 2.43
N MET A 32 22.69 34.72 1.12
CA MET A 32 23.63 34.07 0.19
C MET A 32 25.01 34.72 0.32
N SER A 33 26.11 33.94 0.38
CA SER A 33 27.47 34.37 0.04
C SER A 33 28.39 33.17 -0.17
N GLN A 34 28.95 33.07 -1.37
CA GLN A 34 30.07 32.22 -1.75
C GLN A 34 31.37 32.77 -1.11
N ILE A 35 32.27 31.90 -0.64
CA ILE A 35 33.74 32.07 -0.57
C ILE A 35 34.31 30.65 -0.28
N LEU A 36 34.89 29.97 -1.28
CA LEU A 36 36.30 29.91 -1.66
C LEU A 36 37.19 29.09 -0.69
N ILE A 37 37.64 27.94 -1.21
CA ILE A 37 38.63 26.99 -0.66
C ILE A 37 40.03 27.62 -0.72
N PRO A 38 40.89 27.34 0.28
CA PRO A 38 42.31 27.15 -0.01
C PRO A 38 42.78 25.76 0.38
N ASN A 39 43.33 25.05 -0.61
CA ASN A 39 44.16 23.86 -0.44
C ASN A 39 45.51 24.26 0.18
N GLN A 40 46.01 23.50 1.14
CA GLN A 40 47.45 23.44 1.41
C GLN A 40 47.93 21.99 1.42
N THR A 41 48.84 21.75 0.49
CA THR A 41 49.57 20.52 0.21
C THR A 41 50.99 20.69 0.75
N ILE A 42 51.36 19.98 1.81
CA ILE A 42 52.75 19.71 2.24
C ILE A 42 52.65 18.41 3.05
N GLY A 43 53.45 17.36 2.92
CA GLY A 43 54.65 17.07 2.16
C GLY A 43 55.02 15.62 2.50
N LYS A 44 55.62 14.94 1.53
CA LYS A 44 55.98 13.52 1.53
C LYS A 44 56.86 13.14 2.73
N HIS A 45 56.60 11.99 3.34
CA HIS A 45 57.68 11.10 3.77
C HIS A 45 57.37 9.67 3.34
N MET A 46 58.32 9.14 2.58
CA MET A 46 58.31 7.85 1.92
C MET A 46 59.06 6.87 2.83
N SER A 47 58.51 5.67 3.04
CA SER A 47 59.32 4.49 3.34
C SER A 47 58.64 3.27 2.77
N THR A 48 59.10 2.94 1.56
CA THR A 48 58.96 1.67 0.86
C THR A 48 59.48 0.52 1.74
N LEU A 49 58.71 -0.56 1.82
CA LEU A 49 59.22 -1.90 2.07
C LEU A 49 58.43 -2.85 1.18
N GLU A 50 58.94 -3.03 -0.03
CA GLU A 50 58.57 -4.13 -0.91
C GLU A 50 59.19 -5.41 -0.36
N GLY A 51 58.36 -6.43 -0.20
CA GLY A 51 58.77 -7.81 -0.02
C GLY A 51 57.80 -8.67 -0.83
N GLN A 52 58.17 -8.96 -2.07
CA GLN A 52 57.47 -9.90 -2.96
C GLN A 52 57.99 -11.32 -2.72
N CYS A 53 57.10 -12.31 -2.58
CA CYS A 53 57.23 -13.58 -3.32
C CYS A 53 55.92 -14.41 -3.32
N ASN A 54 55.36 -14.54 -4.52
CA ASN A 54 54.71 -15.69 -5.18
C ASN A 54 53.78 -16.69 -4.45
N ASN A 55 52.56 -16.75 -4.99
CA ASN A 55 51.75 -17.91 -5.38
C ASN A 55 51.72 -19.14 -4.45
N GLN A 56 50.58 -19.32 -3.80
CA GLN A 56 49.96 -20.64 -3.64
C GLN A 56 48.43 -20.53 -3.53
N VAL A 57 47.76 -21.11 -4.52
CA VAL A 57 46.33 -21.40 -4.52
C VAL A 57 46.05 -22.41 -3.42
N THR A 58 45.29 -22.02 -2.40
CA THR A 58 44.57 -22.98 -1.55
C THR A 58 43.20 -22.41 -1.16
N ASN A 59 42.19 -22.99 -1.82
CA ASN A 59 40.81 -23.21 -1.37
C ASN A 59 40.15 -22.08 -0.57
N ALA A 60 39.41 -21.25 -1.33
CA ALA A 60 38.33 -20.41 -0.82
C ALA A 60 37.33 -21.27 -0.05
N THR A 61 37.53 -21.36 1.26
CA THR A 61 36.51 -21.80 2.19
C THR A 61 35.52 -20.65 2.24
N SER A 62 34.36 -20.85 1.63
CA SER A 62 33.25 -19.90 1.64
C SER A 62 32.93 -19.56 3.11
N VAL A 63 33.44 -18.42 3.57
CA VAL A 63 33.08 -17.85 4.86
C VAL A 63 31.60 -17.53 4.77
N GLN A 64 30.80 -18.45 5.30
CA GLN A 64 29.36 -18.35 5.41
C GLN A 64 29.07 -17.20 6.38
N LYS A 65 29.01 -15.99 5.83
CA LYS A 65 28.52 -14.80 6.52
C LYS A 65 27.04 -15.02 6.81
N HIS A 66 26.75 -15.74 7.88
CA HIS A 66 25.41 -15.81 8.44
C HIS A 66 25.10 -14.42 9.01
N GLN A 67 24.45 -13.59 8.20
CA GLN A 67 23.93 -12.31 8.67
C GLN A 67 22.77 -12.65 9.61
N ILE A 68 22.92 -12.30 10.89
CA ILE A 68 21.91 -12.47 11.94
C ILE A 68 20.62 -11.79 11.45
N GLY A 69 19.65 -12.58 10.98
CA GLY A 69 18.41 -12.08 10.37
C GLY A 69 17.95 -12.81 9.10
N GLU A 70 18.82 -13.59 8.43
CA GLU A 70 18.45 -14.33 7.20
C GLU A 70 17.63 -15.60 7.47
N ASN A 71 17.72 -16.19 8.66
CA ASN A 71 17.12 -17.51 8.95
C ASN A 71 15.66 -17.45 9.44
N VAL A 72 15.03 -16.27 9.53
CA VAL A 72 13.64 -16.12 9.97
C VAL A 72 12.72 -16.11 8.74
N ALA A 73 11.68 -16.95 8.77
CA ALA A 73 10.72 -17.02 7.67
C ALA A 73 10.03 -15.66 7.45
N ARG A 74 9.85 -15.24 6.19
CA ARG A 74 9.23 -13.94 5.86
C ARG A 74 7.87 -13.72 6.54
N LYS A 75 7.08 -14.79 6.69
CA LYS A 75 5.77 -14.75 7.36
C LYS A 75 5.92 -14.40 8.85
N GLU A 76 6.93 -14.95 9.51
CA GLU A 76 7.23 -14.67 10.92
C GLU A 76 7.73 -13.25 11.09
N LYS A 77 8.60 -12.75 10.18
CA LYS A 77 9.03 -11.35 10.18
C LYS A 77 7.84 -10.38 10.08
N ILE A 78 6.89 -10.66 9.18
CA ILE A 78 5.67 -9.85 9.03
C ILE A 78 4.81 -9.93 10.29
N LYS A 79 4.61 -11.12 10.86
CA LYS A 79 3.84 -11.29 12.10
C LYS A 79 4.48 -10.52 13.25
N PHE A 80 5.80 -10.62 13.40
CA PHE A 80 6.57 -9.87 14.40
C PHE A 80 6.42 -8.35 14.21
N LEU A 81 6.51 -7.86 12.97
CA LEU A 81 6.28 -6.46 12.66
C LEU A 81 4.87 -6.01 13.07
N VAL A 82 3.84 -6.78 12.72
CA VAL A 82 2.45 -6.46 13.08
C VAL A 82 2.28 -6.43 14.59
N THR A 83 2.72 -7.46 15.32
CA THR A 83 2.64 -7.49 16.79
C THR A 83 3.37 -6.30 17.41
N THR A 84 4.58 -6.00 16.95
CA THR A 84 5.33 -4.82 17.41
C THR A 84 4.55 -3.54 17.17
N LEU A 85 3.95 -3.37 15.98
CA LEU A 85 3.17 -2.17 15.65
C LEU A 85 1.93 -2.00 16.52
N LEU A 86 1.31 -3.08 16.99
CA LEU A 86 0.15 -3.04 17.89
C LEU A 86 0.54 -2.67 19.32
N ASP A 87 1.69 -3.16 19.80
CA ASP A 87 2.15 -2.96 21.17
C ASP A 87 2.77 -1.56 21.41
N LEU A 88 3.06 -0.83 20.33
CA LEU A 88 3.67 0.51 20.40
C LEU A 88 2.65 1.56 20.79
N LYS A 89 3.08 2.47 21.69
CA LYS A 89 2.35 3.71 21.99
C LYS A 89 2.00 4.47 20.70
N ASP A 90 0.82 5.09 20.69
CA ASP A 90 0.32 5.93 19.59
C ASP A 90 1.06 7.27 19.54
N SER A 91 2.35 7.22 19.18
CA SER A 91 3.19 8.39 18.93
C SER A 91 3.94 8.18 17.63
N LYS A 92 4.01 9.24 16.81
CA LYS A 92 4.68 9.20 15.50
C LYS A 92 6.12 8.71 15.65
N GLU A 93 6.83 9.19 16.66
CA GLU A 93 8.24 8.88 16.93
C GLU A 93 8.44 7.40 17.23
N ALA A 94 7.57 6.79 18.07
CA ALA A 94 7.67 5.38 18.39
C ALA A 94 7.39 4.50 17.16
N VAL A 95 6.34 4.82 16.39
CA VAL A 95 5.98 4.05 15.19
C VAL A 95 7.06 4.18 14.12
N TYR A 96 7.48 5.41 13.83
CA TYR A 96 8.45 5.68 12.77
C TYR A 96 9.83 5.13 13.14
N GLY A 97 10.24 5.28 14.40
CA GLY A 97 11.48 4.72 14.92
C GLY A 97 11.50 3.18 14.85
N ALA A 98 10.40 2.52 15.20
CA ALA A 98 10.29 1.07 15.08
C ALA A 98 10.32 0.59 13.62
N LEU A 99 9.64 1.29 12.71
CA LEU A 99 9.66 0.98 11.28
C LEU A 99 11.06 1.21 10.67
N ASP A 100 11.72 2.31 11.02
CA ASP A 100 13.10 2.60 10.58
C ASP A 100 14.08 1.56 11.10
N ALA A 101 13.97 1.18 12.38
CA ALA A 101 14.78 0.12 12.96
C ALA A 101 14.52 -1.24 12.29
N TRP A 102 13.26 -1.56 11.98
CA TRP A 102 12.90 -2.82 11.32
C TRP A 102 13.45 -2.91 9.90
N VAL A 103 13.35 -1.82 9.12
CA VAL A 103 13.88 -1.78 7.75
C VAL A 103 15.41 -1.78 7.70
N ALA A 104 16.10 -1.28 8.73
CA ALA A 104 17.56 -1.29 8.78
C ALA A 104 18.19 -2.70 8.71
N TRP A 105 17.43 -3.75 9.03
CA TRP A 105 17.87 -5.15 8.93
C TRP A 105 17.53 -5.83 7.60
N GLU A 106 16.85 -5.13 6.68
CA GLU A 106 16.45 -5.69 5.39
C GLU A 106 17.38 -5.20 4.28
N PRO A 107 17.86 -6.09 3.38
CA PRO A 107 18.84 -5.72 2.35
C PRO A 107 18.26 -4.79 1.28
N ASN A 108 16.94 -4.84 1.07
CA ASN A 108 16.18 -3.99 0.17
C ASN A 108 14.95 -3.47 0.89
N PHE A 109 14.41 -2.32 0.45
CA PHE A 109 13.21 -1.77 1.07
C PHE A 109 12.04 -2.78 1.02
N PRO A 110 11.50 -3.21 2.18
CA PRO A 110 10.61 -4.38 2.27
C PRO A 110 9.14 -4.06 1.94
N ILE A 111 8.87 -3.51 0.76
CA ILE A 111 7.53 -3.04 0.35
C ILE A 111 6.45 -4.13 0.38
N VAL A 112 6.81 -5.37 0.00
CA VAL A 112 5.88 -6.51 0.00
C VAL A 112 5.47 -6.89 1.41
N SER A 113 6.43 -6.90 2.34
CA SER A 113 6.19 -7.21 3.74
C SER A 113 5.34 -6.13 4.41
N LEU A 114 5.62 -4.85 4.13
CA LEU A 114 4.82 -3.72 4.62
C LEU A 114 3.38 -3.77 4.10
N LYS A 115 3.17 -4.06 2.80
CA LYS A 115 1.82 -4.25 2.24
C LYS A 115 1.06 -5.39 2.93
N ARG A 116 1.74 -6.50 3.25
CA ARG A 116 1.12 -7.61 3.98
C ARG A 116 0.80 -7.24 5.44
N ALA A 117 1.67 -6.47 6.09
CA ALA A 117 1.40 -5.95 7.44
C ALA A 117 0.18 -5.01 7.44
N LEU A 118 0.06 -4.11 6.47
CA LEU A 118 -1.12 -3.24 6.29
C LEU A 118 -2.41 -4.06 6.12
N LEU A 119 -2.38 -5.14 5.34
CA LEU A 119 -3.55 -6.03 5.19
C LEU A 119 -3.92 -6.75 6.49
N MET A 120 -2.96 -7.04 7.36
CA MET A 120 -3.24 -7.64 8.67
C MET A 120 -3.83 -6.60 9.63
N LEU A 121 -3.24 -5.40 9.70
CA LEU A 121 -3.78 -4.29 10.48
C LEU A 121 -5.20 -3.90 10.03
N GLU A 122 -5.48 -3.99 8.73
CA GLU A 122 -6.81 -3.73 8.17
C GLU A 122 -7.86 -4.75 8.63
N LYS A 123 -7.47 -6.02 8.81
CA LYS A 123 -8.37 -7.05 9.35
C LYS A 123 -8.67 -6.85 10.83
N GLU A 124 -7.73 -6.25 11.57
CA GLU A 124 -7.88 -5.90 12.97
C GLU A 124 -8.45 -4.49 13.18
N GLU A 125 -8.88 -3.84 12.09
CA GLU A 125 -9.48 -2.50 12.07
C GLU A 125 -8.60 -1.42 12.74
N GLN A 126 -7.28 -1.57 12.68
CA GLN A 126 -6.31 -0.64 13.26
C GLN A 126 -6.06 0.55 12.34
N TRP A 127 -7.12 1.32 12.05
CA TRP A 127 -7.10 2.41 11.07
C TRP A 127 -6.06 3.48 11.38
N HIS A 128 -5.97 3.89 12.65
CA HIS A 128 -4.97 4.85 13.09
C HIS A 128 -3.54 4.40 12.77
N ARG A 129 -3.24 3.13 13.05
CA ARG A 129 -1.93 2.52 12.79
C ARG A 129 -1.65 2.42 11.29
N ILE A 130 -2.66 2.05 10.49
CA ILE A 130 -2.56 2.02 9.02
C ILE A 130 -2.19 3.40 8.48
N VAL A 131 -2.82 4.47 8.96
CA VAL A 131 -2.48 5.85 8.57
C VAL A 131 -1.01 6.16 8.87
N GLN A 132 -0.54 5.84 10.07
CA GLN A 132 0.85 6.08 10.47
C GLN A 132 1.84 5.31 9.60
N VAL A 133 1.61 4.02 9.36
CA VAL A 133 2.49 3.18 8.52
C VAL A 133 2.52 3.69 7.08
N ILE A 134 1.37 4.00 6.48
CA ILE A 134 1.34 4.49 5.09
C ILE A 134 2.02 5.86 4.98
N LYS A 135 1.78 6.79 5.92
CA LYS A 135 2.48 8.09 5.92
C LYS A 135 3.98 7.93 6.08
N TRP A 136 4.44 7.00 6.93
CA TRP A 136 5.85 6.69 7.06
C TRP A 136 6.40 6.16 5.72
N MET A 137 5.74 5.20 5.07
CA MET A 137 6.15 4.70 3.75
C MET A 137 6.29 5.82 2.72
N LEU A 138 5.30 6.71 2.63
CA LEU A 138 5.32 7.86 1.73
C LEU A 138 6.46 8.85 2.05
N SER A 139 6.79 9.03 3.34
CA SER A 139 7.92 9.88 3.75
C SER A 139 9.29 9.34 3.33
N LYS A 140 9.39 8.02 3.11
CA LYS A 140 10.58 7.37 2.55
C LYS A 140 10.59 7.34 1.02
N GLY A 141 9.61 7.97 0.37
CA GLY A 141 9.43 7.92 -1.08
C GLY A 141 8.89 6.58 -1.59
N GLN A 142 8.37 5.73 -0.69
CA GLN A 142 7.96 4.37 -1.01
C GLN A 142 6.44 4.26 -1.07
N GLY A 143 5.95 3.39 -1.96
CA GLY A 143 4.51 3.13 -2.08
C GLY A 143 3.70 4.28 -2.69
N SER A 144 4.30 5.19 -3.45
CA SER A 144 3.59 6.26 -4.21
C SER A 144 2.79 5.68 -5.39
N THR A 145 1.77 4.89 -5.09
CA THR A 145 0.88 4.24 -6.05
C THR A 145 -0.56 4.58 -5.73
N MET A 146 -1.43 4.59 -6.75
CA MET A 146 -2.85 4.87 -6.57
C MET A 146 -3.53 3.93 -5.55
N GLY A 147 -3.11 2.66 -5.49
CA GLY A 147 -3.61 1.70 -4.49
C GLY A 147 -3.28 2.12 -3.05
N THR A 148 -2.04 2.50 -2.78
CA THR A 148 -1.63 3.01 -1.45
C THR A 148 -2.36 4.30 -1.10
N HIS A 149 -2.50 5.22 -2.06
CA HIS A 149 -3.23 6.47 -1.85
C HIS A 149 -4.70 6.21 -1.49
N GLY A 150 -5.35 5.26 -2.16
CA GLY A 150 -6.72 4.86 -1.83
C GLY A 150 -6.85 4.20 -0.47
N GLN A 151 -5.89 3.34 -0.11
CA GLN A 151 -5.85 2.74 1.22
C GLN A 151 -5.69 3.80 2.31
N LEU A 152 -4.85 4.82 2.08
CA LEU A 152 -4.69 5.95 3.00
C LEU A 152 -5.99 6.76 3.15
N ILE A 153 -6.63 7.13 2.04
CA ILE A 153 -7.91 7.85 2.07
C ILE A 153 -8.96 7.06 2.86
N ARG A 154 -9.07 5.75 2.60
CA ARG A 154 -10.01 4.89 3.34
C ARG A 154 -9.65 4.79 4.83
N ALA A 155 -8.36 4.70 5.16
CA ALA A 155 -7.93 4.63 6.55
C ALA A 155 -8.22 5.95 7.29
N LEU A 156 -7.98 7.10 6.66
CA LEU A 156 -8.33 8.43 7.20
C LEU A 156 -9.83 8.58 7.40
N ASP A 157 -10.63 8.07 6.46
CA ASP A 157 -12.09 8.08 6.55
C ASP A 157 -12.61 7.28 7.75
N LYS A 158 -11.99 6.13 8.01
CA LYS A 158 -12.30 5.24 9.13
C LYS A 158 -11.73 5.73 10.46
N ASP A 159 -10.64 6.48 10.43
CA ASP A 159 -10.02 7.16 11.58
C ASP A 159 -10.67 8.53 11.86
N HIS A 160 -11.82 8.83 11.25
CA HIS A 160 -12.58 10.08 11.43
C HIS A 160 -11.81 11.37 11.10
N ARG A 161 -10.85 11.31 10.17
CA ARG A 161 -9.96 12.42 9.78
C ARG A 161 -10.27 12.91 8.36
N ALA A 162 -11.50 13.34 8.15
CA ALA A 162 -12.00 13.74 6.83
C ALA A 162 -11.28 14.97 6.24
N GLU A 163 -10.94 15.96 7.07
CA GLU A 163 -10.18 17.14 6.62
C GLU A 163 -8.80 16.76 6.10
N GLU A 164 -8.11 15.86 6.80
CA GLU A 164 -6.80 15.38 6.35
C GLU A 164 -6.90 14.55 5.06
N ALA A 165 -7.97 13.75 4.91
CA ALA A 165 -8.24 13.06 3.65
C ALA A 165 -8.44 14.06 2.50
N HIS A 166 -9.10 15.19 2.75
CA HIS A 166 -9.26 16.26 1.78
C HIS A 166 -7.92 16.91 1.40
N GLU A 167 -7.10 17.29 2.39
CA GLU A 167 -5.79 17.89 2.14
C GLU A 167 -4.90 16.95 1.31
N PHE A 168 -4.88 15.66 1.67
CA PHE A 168 -4.17 14.64 0.91
C PHE A 168 -4.70 14.51 -0.51
N TRP A 169 -6.03 14.46 -0.69
CA TRP A 169 -6.68 14.41 -1.99
C TRP A 169 -6.23 15.58 -2.87
N VAL A 170 -6.38 16.82 -2.41
CA VAL A 170 -6.03 18.01 -3.19
C VAL A 170 -4.55 18.01 -3.58
N LYS A 171 -3.67 17.62 -2.65
CA LYS A 171 -2.22 17.65 -2.87
C LYS A 171 -1.69 16.55 -3.78
N LYS A 172 -2.30 15.36 -3.76
CA LYS A 172 -1.70 14.14 -4.37
C LYS A 172 -2.53 13.48 -5.45
N ILE A 173 -3.82 13.77 -5.56
CA ILE A 173 -4.74 13.03 -6.44
C ILE A 173 -5.59 13.97 -7.28
N GLY A 174 -6.27 14.93 -6.65
CA GLY A 174 -7.30 15.76 -7.25
C GLY A 174 -6.82 16.80 -8.26
N THR A 175 -5.52 16.85 -8.58
CA THR A 175 -4.95 17.77 -9.57
C THR A 175 -5.31 17.38 -11.01
N ASP A 176 -5.43 16.08 -11.29
CA ASP A 176 -5.83 15.56 -12.60
C ASP A 176 -7.02 14.61 -12.45
N LEU A 177 -8.22 15.17 -12.39
CA LEU A 177 -9.44 14.37 -12.26
C LEU A 177 -9.72 13.51 -13.49
N HIS A 178 -9.12 13.77 -14.66
CA HIS A 178 -9.33 12.95 -15.84
C HIS A 178 -8.76 11.53 -15.65
N SER A 179 -7.57 11.43 -15.04
CA SER A 179 -6.86 10.15 -14.86
C SER A 179 -7.24 9.39 -13.58
N VAL A 180 -8.00 10.00 -12.66
CA VAL A 180 -8.32 9.38 -11.36
C VAL A 180 -9.41 8.31 -11.53
N PRO A 181 -9.20 7.06 -11.10
CA PRO A 181 -10.22 6.02 -11.18
C PRO A 181 -11.51 6.40 -10.44
N TRP A 182 -12.66 6.07 -11.03
CA TRP A 182 -13.98 6.39 -10.46
C TRP A 182 -14.19 5.86 -9.04
N GLN A 183 -13.60 4.71 -8.70
CA GLN A 183 -13.67 4.16 -7.33
C GLN A 183 -13.09 5.12 -6.29
N MET A 184 -12.05 5.87 -6.66
CA MET A 184 -11.43 6.85 -5.78
C MET A 184 -12.28 8.11 -5.66
N CYS A 185 -12.81 8.60 -6.78
CA CYS A 185 -13.77 9.72 -6.79
C CYS A 185 -15.01 9.39 -5.95
N LYS A 186 -15.58 8.20 -6.13
CA LYS A 186 -16.72 7.68 -5.36
C LYS A 186 -16.41 7.65 -3.86
N SER A 187 -15.19 7.23 -3.50
CA SER A 187 -14.75 7.24 -2.10
C SER A 187 -14.79 8.66 -1.57
N MET A 188 -14.10 9.63 -2.19
CA MET A 188 -14.11 11.02 -1.72
C MET A 188 -15.50 11.68 -1.70
N ILE A 189 -16.34 11.45 -2.71
CA ILE A 189 -17.74 11.93 -2.70
C ILE A 189 -18.46 11.39 -1.47
N SER A 190 -18.25 10.11 -1.15
CA SER A 190 -18.83 9.52 0.06
C SER A 190 -18.27 10.20 1.30
N ILE A 191 -16.93 10.33 1.46
CA ILE A 191 -16.30 11.02 2.60
C ILE A 191 -16.92 12.40 2.81
N TYR A 192 -16.97 13.22 1.75
CA TYR A 192 -17.51 14.57 1.86
C TYR A 192 -18.97 14.59 2.28
N TYR A 193 -19.78 13.66 1.75
CA TYR A 193 -21.20 13.58 2.08
C TYR A 193 -21.43 13.26 3.57
N ARG A 194 -20.79 12.21 4.09
CA ARG A 194 -20.99 11.75 5.50
C ARG A 194 -20.44 12.75 6.53
N ASN A 195 -19.51 13.62 6.14
CA ASN A 195 -18.90 14.62 7.00
C ASN A 195 -19.44 16.05 6.74
N ASN A 196 -20.55 16.19 6.01
CA ASN A 196 -21.18 17.48 5.68
C ASN A 196 -20.27 18.50 4.96
N MET A 197 -19.31 18.01 4.16
CA MET A 197 -18.37 18.83 3.38
C MET A 197 -18.94 19.10 1.98
N LEU A 198 -20.18 19.59 1.92
CA LEU A 198 -21.02 19.58 0.72
C LEU A 198 -20.47 20.45 -0.41
N GLU A 199 -19.88 21.59 -0.10
CA GLU A 199 -19.25 22.48 -1.09
C GLU A 199 -18.11 21.78 -1.84
N ARG A 200 -17.29 21.03 -1.10
CA ARG A 200 -16.16 20.25 -1.65
C ARG A 200 -16.67 19.06 -2.48
N LEU A 201 -17.78 18.46 -2.07
CA LEU A 201 -18.48 17.43 -2.84
C LEU A 201 -18.95 17.96 -4.19
N VAL A 202 -19.70 19.07 -4.19
CA VAL A 202 -20.22 19.71 -5.40
C VAL A 202 -19.06 20.15 -6.31
N LYS A 203 -18.00 20.75 -5.75
CA LYS A 203 -16.81 21.13 -6.51
C LYS A 203 -16.13 19.94 -7.17
N LEU A 204 -15.97 18.83 -6.45
CA LEU A 204 -15.42 17.59 -7.01
C LEU A 204 -16.29 17.07 -8.15
N PHE A 205 -17.61 17.05 -7.98
CA PHE A 205 -18.52 16.56 -9.02
C PHE A 205 -18.50 17.43 -10.27
N LYS A 206 -18.57 18.76 -10.12
CA LYS A 206 -18.42 19.71 -11.25
C LYS A 206 -17.11 19.51 -11.99
N GLY A 207 -16.02 19.29 -11.26
CA GLY A 207 -14.71 18.96 -11.85
C GLY A 207 -14.74 17.67 -12.66
N LEU A 208 -15.47 16.64 -12.23
CA LEU A 208 -15.64 15.40 -12.99
C LEU A 208 -16.53 15.59 -14.23
N GLU A 209 -17.60 16.37 -14.12
CA GLU A 209 -18.48 16.71 -15.24
C GLU A 209 -17.77 17.53 -16.30
N ALA A 210 -16.83 18.41 -15.93
CA ALA A 210 -16.03 19.20 -16.86
C ALA A 210 -15.11 18.34 -17.75
N TYR A 211 -14.84 17.09 -17.37
CA TYR A 211 -14.13 16.09 -18.18
C TYR A 211 -15.09 15.08 -18.82
N ASP A 212 -16.39 15.41 -18.92
CA ASP A 212 -17.45 14.56 -19.46
C ASP A 212 -17.53 13.17 -18.82
N ARG A 213 -17.04 13.03 -17.59
CA ARG A 213 -17.05 11.74 -16.89
C ARG A 213 -18.45 11.43 -16.42
N LYS A 214 -19.09 10.42 -17.03
CA LYS A 214 -20.38 9.89 -16.57
C LYS A 214 -20.22 9.10 -15.26
N PRO A 215 -21.02 9.40 -14.21
CA PRO A 215 -21.03 8.62 -12.98
C PRO A 215 -21.42 7.16 -13.25
N PRO A 216 -20.71 6.17 -12.68
CA PRO A 216 -21.01 4.76 -12.92
C PRO A 216 -22.23 4.24 -12.15
N GLU A 217 -22.68 4.95 -11.11
CA GLU A 217 -23.71 4.48 -10.19
C GLU A 217 -24.68 5.60 -9.81
N LYS A 218 -25.98 5.29 -9.74
CA LYS A 218 -27.01 6.23 -9.26
C LYS A 218 -26.75 6.75 -7.84
N SER A 219 -26.08 5.95 -7.00
CA SER A 219 -25.74 6.31 -5.61
C SER A 219 -24.81 7.52 -5.50
N ILE A 220 -24.04 7.81 -6.55
CA ILE A 220 -23.18 8.99 -6.65
C ILE A 220 -24.03 10.21 -6.97
N VAL A 221 -24.88 10.09 -8.00
CA VAL A 221 -25.81 11.15 -8.43
C VAL A 221 -26.74 11.56 -7.29
N GLN A 222 -27.24 10.59 -6.53
CA GLN A 222 -28.15 10.84 -5.41
C GLN A 222 -27.47 11.66 -4.31
N LYS A 223 -26.26 11.29 -3.87
CA LYS A 223 -25.48 12.08 -2.88
C LYS A 223 -25.21 13.51 -3.36
N VAL A 224 -24.97 13.68 -4.66
CA VAL A 224 -24.72 14.99 -5.27
C VAL A 224 -25.99 15.83 -5.29
N ALA A 225 -27.12 15.24 -5.70
CA ALA A 225 -28.44 15.87 -5.68
C ALA A 225 -28.83 16.30 -4.25
N ASP A 226 -28.61 15.42 -3.27
CA ASP A 226 -28.84 15.70 -1.84
C ASP A 226 -27.92 16.84 -1.36
N ALA A 227 -26.65 16.84 -1.76
CA ALA A 227 -25.73 17.93 -1.43
C ALA A 227 -26.16 19.28 -2.03
N TYR A 228 -26.62 19.30 -3.29
CA TYR A 228 -27.20 20.51 -3.89
C TYR A 228 -28.44 20.97 -3.12
N GLN A 229 -29.34 20.06 -2.75
CA GLN A 229 -30.51 20.39 -1.95
C GLN A 229 -30.14 21.00 -0.60
N MET A 230 -29.21 20.39 0.12
CA MET A 230 -28.75 20.86 1.43
C MET A 230 -28.03 22.22 1.36
N LEU A 231 -27.43 22.55 0.21
CA LEU A 231 -26.86 23.86 -0.08
C LEU A 231 -27.89 24.88 -0.61
N GLY A 232 -29.17 24.51 -0.74
CA GLY A 232 -30.22 25.38 -1.27
C GLY A 232 -30.23 25.55 -2.79
N LEU A 233 -29.45 24.75 -3.52
CA LEU A 233 -29.27 24.82 -4.98
C LEU A 233 -30.24 23.87 -5.69
N LEU A 234 -31.55 24.16 -5.63
CA LEU A 234 -32.58 23.26 -6.16
C LEU A 234 -32.55 23.10 -7.69
N GLU A 235 -32.24 24.16 -8.43
CA GLU A 235 -32.11 24.10 -9.90
C GLU A 235 -30.99 23.13 -10.32
N GLU A 236 -29.85 23.18 -9.63
CA GLU A 236 -28.71 22.31 -9.90
C GLU A 236 -29.01 20.84 -9.57
N LYS A 237 -29.80 20.60 -8.51
CA LYS A 237 -30.31 19.28 -8.15
C LYS A 237 -31.14 18.71 -9.30
N GLU A 238 -32.14 19.46 -9.77
CA GLU A 238 -33.03 19.03 -10.85
C GLU A 238 -32.26 18.77 -12.14
N ARG A 239 -31.33 19.67 -12.51
CA ARG A 239 -30.44 19.49 -13.66
C ARG A 239 -29.67 18.17 -13.60
N VAL A 240 -29.08 17.86 -12.44
CA VAL A 240 -28.26 16.64 -12.28
C VAL A 240 -29.11 15.37 -12.30
N LEU A 241 -30.29 15.39 -11.69
CA LEU A 241 -31.21 14.25 -11.73
C LEU A 241 -31.73 13.99 -13.15
N GLU A 242 -32.09 15.04 -13.89
CA GLU A 242 -32.57 14.92 -15.27
C GLU A 242 -31.46 14.44 -16.22
N LYS A 243 -30.26 15.01 -16.11
CA LYS A 243 -29.10 14.64 -16.95
C LYS A 243 -28.72 13.17 -16.80
N TYR A 244 -28.87 12.59 -15.61
CA TYR A 244 -28.48 11.21 -15.31
C TYR A 244 -29.66 10.26 -15.05
N LYS A 245 -30.87 10.61 -15.53
CA LYS A 245 -32.09 9.81 -15.36
C LYS A 245 -31.95 8.35 -15.82
N ASP A 246 -31.13 8.10 -16.84
CA ASP A 246 -30.89 6.74 -17.37
C ASP A 246 -30.33 5.79 -16.29
N LEU A 247 -29.52 6.30 -15.36
CA LEU A 247 -28.98 5.49 -14.25
C LEU A 247 -30.07 5.00 -13.29
N PHE A 248 -31.26 5.62 -13.32
CA PHE A 248 -32.42 5.25 -12.51
C PHE A 248 -33.38 4.31 -13.25
N THR A 249 -33.35 4.27 -14.59
CA THR A 249 -34.22 3.41 -15.41
C THR A 249 -33.58 2.05 -15.74
N GLU A 250 -32.25 1.96 -15.75
CA GLU A 250 -31.48 0.76 -16.13
C GLU A 250 -31.54 -0.42 -15.13
N THR A 251 -32.16 -0.28 -13.95
CA THR A 251 -32.21 -1.37 -12.95
C THR A 251 -33.06 -2.59 -13.36
N GLY A 252 -33.66 -2.61 -14.55
CA GLY A 252 -34.49 -3.71 -15.05
C GLY A 252 -33.91 -4.60 -16.16
N LYS A 253 -32.81 -4.23 -16.84
CA LYS A 253 -32.32 -4.99 -18.00
C LYS A 253 -30.79 -4.91 -18.10
N GLY A 254 -30.06 -5.94 -17.64
CA GLY A 254 -28.65 -6.08 -18.02
C GLY A 254 -27.67 -6.71 -17.03
N ARG A 255 -27.99 -7.84 -16.40
CA ARG A 255 -26.96 -8.78 -15.90
C ARG A 255 -27.02 -10.10 -16.67
N HIS A 256 -26.84 -10.03 -17.98
CA HIS A 256 -26.47 -11.21 -18.76
C HIS A 256 -25.39 -10.83 -19.78
N LYS A 257 -24.12 -10.80 -19.32
CA LYS A 257 -23.01 -11.13 -20.21
C LYS A 257 -21.80 -11.64 -19.42
N MET A 258 -21.34 -12.83 -19.84
CA MET A 258 -20.30 -13.71 -19.28
C MET A 258 -20.84 -14.66 -18.21
N SER A 259 -21.11 -15.94 -18.51
CA SER A 259 -20.16 -16.92 -19.05
C SER A 259 -20.76 -17.86 -20.13
N LYS A 260 -20.40 -17.66 -21.40
CA LYS A 260 -20.38 -18.76 -22.38
C LYS A 260 -19.02 -19.42 -22.34
N ARG A 261 -18.79 -20.32 -21.36
CA ARG A 261 -17.68 -21.28 -21.39
C ARG A 261 -17.92 -22.46 -20.43
N ALA A 262 -18.98 -23.22 -20.68
CA ALA A 262 -19.16 -24.54 -20.10
C ALA A 262 -20.25 -25.31 -20.87
N LEU A 263 -20.02 -25.60 -22.16
CA LEU A 263 -20.81 -26.59 -22.92
C LEU A 263 -19.99 -26.99 -24.16
N SER A 264 -18.93 -27.75 -23.92
CA SER A 264 -18.25 -28.54 -24.95
C SER A 264 -17.57 -29.74 -24.30
N LYS A 265 -18.37 -30.67 -23.76
CA LYS A 265 -18.00 -32.06 -23.48
C LYS A 265 -19.27 -32.87 -23.31
N ASN A 266 -19.89 -33.21 -24.44
CA ASN A 266 -20.53 -34.51 -24.67
C ASN A 266 -21.10 -34.54 -26.07
N LYS A 267 -20.24 -34.89 -27.04
CA LYS A 267 -20.68 -35.47 -28.31
C LYS A 267 -19.57 -36.38 -28.84
N LYS A 268 -19.53 -37.60 -28.31
CA LYS A 268 -19.06 -38.82 -28.97
C LYS A 268 -19.47 -40.00 -28.10
N ASN A 269 -20.64 -40.54 -28.40
CA ASN A 269 -20.94 -41.97 -28.26
C ASN A 269 -22.10 -42.26 -29.21
N SER A 270 -21.76 -42.35 -30.50
CA SER A 270 -22.52 -43.11 -31.48
C SER A 270 -21.71 -44.38 -31.74
N GLY A 271 -22.23 -45.51 -31.31
CA GLY A 271 -21.56 -46.79 -31.44
C GLY A 271 -22.48 -47.89 -30.93
N HIS A 272 -23.44 -48.23 -31.77
CA HIS A 272 -24.37 -49.34 -31.66
C HIS A 272 -23.63 -50.64 -31.26
N LYS A 273 -24.05 -51.29 -30.17
CA LYS A 273 -23.79 -52.70 -29.90
C LYS A 273 -25.13 -53.35 -29.58
N LYS A 274 -25.73 -53.98 -30.59
CA LYS A 274 -26.61 -55.13 -30.43
C LYS A 274 -25.70 -56.33 -30.66
N ASP A 275 -25.65 -57.26 -29.71
CA ASP A 275 -25.43 -58.67 -30.03
C ASP A 275 -26.23 -59.50 -29.02
N ALA A 276 -27.12 -60.30 -29.58
CA ALA A 276 -27.88 -61.33 -28.91
C ALA A 276 -26.99 -62.58 -28.80
N ASN A 277 -27.04 -63.24 -27.65
CA ASN A 277 -26.47 -64.57 -27.47
C ASN A 277 -27.33 -65.60 -28.22
N GLY A 278 -26.68 -66.42 -29.05
CA GLY A 278 -27.25 -67.61 -29.67
C GLY A 278 -26.18 -68.40 -30.44
N THR A 279 -25.66 -69.44 -29.78
CA THR A 279 -25.26 -70.77 -30.31
C THR A 279 -24.30 -70.92 -31.51
N ASP A 280 -23.17 -71.58 -31.22
CA ASP A 280 -22.54 -72.76 -31.85
C ASP A 280 -22.22 -72.85 -33.36
N ALA A 281 -21.15 -73.63 -33.62
CA ALA A 281 -20.58 -74.14 -34.89
C ALA A 281 -19.54 -73.21 -35.57
N VAL A 282 -18.21 -73.46 -35.53
CA VAL A 282 -17.35 -74.58 -36.01
C VAL A 282 -16.95 -74.45 -37.50
N ASP A 283 -15.63 -74.50 -37.72
CA ASP A 283 -14.80 -74.75 -38.93
C ASP A 283 -14.87 -73.76 -40.11
N GLU A 284 -13.77 -73.13 -40.54
CA GLU A 284 -12.53 -73.64 -41.18
C GLU A 284 -12.81 -74.39 -42.50
N ILE A 285 -12.36 -73.81 -43.63
CA ILE A 285 -11.87 -74.51 -44.84
C ILE A 285 -11.23 -73.47 -45.80
N GLN A 286 -9.96 -73.76 -46.11
CA GLN A 286 -9.12 -73.48 -47.30
C GLN A 286 -8.92 -72.06 -47.83
#